data_AF-A0AAW0JTB8-F1
#
_entry.id   AF-A0AAW0JTB8-F1
#
_cell.length_a   1.000
_cell.length_b   1.000
_cell.length_c   1.000
_cell.angle_alpha   90.00
_cell.angle_beta   90.00
_cell.angle_gamma   90.00
#
_symmetry.space_group_name_H-M   'P 1'
#
loop_
_entity.id
_entity.type
_entity.pdbx_description
1 polymer ?
#
loop_
_entity_poly.entity_id
_entity_poly.type
_entity_poly.pdbx_seq_one_letter_code
_entity_poly.pdbx_strand_id
1 'polypeptide(L)' 'MDQSGVSQSKSQSEPVCGKEALDLLNCVTQSPYDQDKCLRLLQSLRDCVLNKKVKKFLLTDQEQQEANTTGKKA' A
#
# COMPACT_ATOMS: atom_id res chain seq x y z
N MET A 1 -8.10 -28.85 -1.24
CA MET A 1 -6.76 -28.33 -1.57
C MET A 1 -6.99 -27.37 -2.71
N ASP A 2 -7.42 -26.16 -2.38
CA ASP A 2 -7.81 -25.15 -3.37
C ASP A 2 -6.83 -23.97 -3.35
N GLN A 3 -6.75 -23.31 -4.49
CA GLN A 3 -5.63 -22.64 -5.11
C GLN A 3 -5.09 -21.43 -4.34
N SER A 4 -3.81 -21.14 -4.57
CA SER A 4 -3.38 -19.85 -5.13
C SER A 4 -1.88 -19.89 -5.40
N GLY A 5 -1.52 -20.08 -6.67
CA GLY A 5 -0.17 -19.87 -7.15
C GLY A 5 0.19 -18.38 -7.06
N VAL A 6 1.17 -18.04 -6.23
CA VAL A 6 1.87 -16.76 -6.37
C VAL A 6 2.95 -16.95 -7.43
N SER A 7 2.64 -16.53 -8.65
CA SER A 7 3.64 -16.36 -9.71
C SER A 7 4.58 -15.24 -9.29
N GLN A 8 5.72 -15.59 -8.68
CA GLN A 8 6.80 -14.63 -8.43
C GLN A 8 7.48 -14.27 -9.75
N SER A 9 6.96 -13.25 -10.42
CA SER A 9 7.66 -12.54 -11.50
C SER A 9 8.79 -11.71 -10.91
N LYS A 10 9.98 -12.33 -10.93
CA LYS A 10 11.26 -11.75 -10.57
C LYS A 10 11.56 -10.54 -11.47
N SER A 11 11.52 -9.34 -10.90
CA SER A 11 12.07 -8.03 -11.33
C SER A 11 11.08 -6.85 -11.18
N GLN A 12 10.34 -6.80 -10.07
CA GLN A 12 9.72 -5.55 -9.63
C GLN A 12 10.31 -5.23 -8.27
N SER A 13 11.02 -4.11 -8.19
CA SER A 13 11.49 -3.54 -6.93
C SER A 13 10.36 -3.64 -5.91
N GLU A 14 10.62 -4.22 -4.73
CA GLU A 14 9.61 -4.29 -3.68
C GLU A 14 8.98 -2.91 -3.47
N PRO A 15 7.65 -2.82 -3.38
CA PRO A 15 6.99 -1.54 -3.19
C PRO A 15 7.52 -0.88 -1.92
N VAL A 16 7.76 0.43 -2.01
CA VAL A 16 8.30 1.20 -0.89
C VAL A 16 7.34 1.08 0.30
N CYS A 17 7.87 0.64 1.45
CA CYS A 17 7.13 0.35 2.68
C CYS A 17 6.08 -0.77 2.57
N GLY A 18 6.18 -1.62 1.54
CA GLY A 18 5.22 -2.70 1.29
C GLY A 18 5.22 -3.78 2.37
N LYS A 19 6.36 -4.02 3.00
CA LYS A 19 6.48 -4.97 4.11
C LYS A 19 5.70 -4.48 5.33
N GLU A 20 5.91 -3.23 5.73
CA GLU A 20 5.22 -2.62 6.87
C GLU A 20 3.71 -2.55 6.63
N ALA A 21 3.28 -2.26 5.40
CA ALA A 21 1.88 -2.28 5.02
C ALA A 21 1.29 -3.69 5.12
N LEU A 22 1.99 -4.70 4.60
CA LEU A 22 1.56 -6.09 4.67
C LEU A 22 1.46 -6.58 6.12
N ASP A 23 2.43 -6.27 6.96
CA ASP A 23 2.43 -6.65 8.37
C ASP A 23 1.25 -6.02 9.12
N LEU A 24 0.94 -4.75 8.85
CA LEU A 24 -0.23 -4.08 9.42
C LEU A 24 -1.55 -4.72 8.93
N LEU A 25 -1.67 -5.02 7.65
CA LEU A 25 -2.85 -5.70 7.08
C LEU A 25 -3.05 -7.09 7.68
N ASN A 26 -1.96 -7.84 7.88
CA ASN A 26 -2.01 -9.12 8.58
C ASN A 26 -2.34 -8.97 10.07
N CYS A 27 -2.01 -7.84 10.69
CA CYS A 27 -2.37 -7.57 12.08
C CYS A 27 -3.88 -7.36 12.25
N VAL A 28 -4.52 -6.58 11.38
CA VAL A 28 -5.96 -6.29 11.51
C VAL A 28 -6.86 -7.49 11.22
N THR A 29 -6.36 -8.50 10.52
CA THR A 29 -7.08 -9.76 10.26
C THR A 29 -6.86 -10.82 11.35
N GLN A 30 -5.90 -10.62 12.26
CA GLN A 30 -5.66 -11.55 13.37
C GLN A 30 -6.83 -11.52 14.36
N SER A 31 -7.17 -12.72 14.85
CA SER A 31 -8.15 -12.94 15.92
C SER A 31 -7.48 -13.77 17.03
N PRO A 32 -7.43 -13.27 18.29
CA PRO A 32 -8.00 -12.00 18.75
C PRO A 32 -7.27 -10.77 18.18
N TYR A 33 -8.01 -9.68 18.00
CA TYR A 33 -7.45 -8.41 17.57
C TYR A 33 -6.61 -7.80 18.68
N ASP A 34 -5.34 -7.48 18.37
CA ASP A 34 -4.41 -6.83 19.28
C ASP A 34 -4.16 -5.39 18.83
N GLN A 35 -4.90 -4.46 19.43
CA GLN A 35 -4.87 -3.05 19.06
C GLN A 35 -3.47 -2.43 19.24
N ASP A 36 -2.77 -2.76 20.32
CA ASP A 36 -1.45 -2.17 20.62
C ASP A 36 -0.39 -2.67 19.65
N LYS A 37 -0.43 -3.97 19.31
CA LYS A 37 0.42 -4.56 18.27
C LYS A 37 0.19 -3.88 16.92
N CYS A 38 -1.05 -3.71 16.49
CA CYS A 38 -1.34 -3.09 15.19
C CYS A 38 -0.97 -1.60 15.19
N LEU A 39 -1.14 -0.90 16.31
CA LEU A 39 -0.74 0.49 16.44
C LEU A 39 0.78 0.67 16.34
N ARG A 40 1.58 -0.27 16.87
CA ARG A 40 3.04 -0.28 16.69
C ARG A 40 3.42 -0.48 15.22
N LEU A 41 2.77 -1.40 14.52
CA LEU A 41 3.00 -1.62 13.08
C LEU A 41 2.60 -0.41 12.23
N LEU A 42 1.53 0.30 12.61
CA LEU A 42 1.14 1.56 11.97
C LEU A 42 2.20 2.65 12.13
N GLN A 43 2.82 2.78 13.31
CA GLN A 43 3.91 3.75 13.48
C GLN A 43 5.13 3.41 12.63
N SER A 44 5.51 2.12 12.58
CA SER A 44 6.59 1.67 11.69
C SER A 44 6.31 1.98 10.22
N LEU A 45 5.08 1.76 9.75
CA LEU A 45 4.67 2.12 8.40
C LEU A 45 4.78 3.64 8.19
N ARG A 46 4.29 4.45 9.12
CA ARG A 46 4.36 5.91 9.06
C ARG A 46 5.81 6.39 8.96
N ASP A 47 6.70 5.86 9.80
CA ASP A 47 8.13 6.21 9.78
C ASP A 47 8.78 5.86 8.43
N CYS A 48 8.46 4.69 7.87
CA CYS A 48 8.96 4.31 6.54
C CYS A 48 8.52 5.31 5.46
N VAL A 49 7.23 5.67 5.42
CA VAL A 49 6.67 6.58 4.41
C VAL A 49 7.31 7.97 4.49
N LEU A 50 7.45 8.50 5.70
CA LEU A 50 8.06 9.81 5.94
C LEU A 50 9.54 9.81 5.56
N ASN A 51 10.29 8.76 5.92
CA ASN A 51 11.71 8.66 5.62
C ASN A 51 12.00 8.44 4.13
N LYS A 52 11.15 7.69 3.42
CA LYS A 52 11.32 7.40 2.00
C LYS A 52 10.72 8.48 1.08
N LYS A 53 10.16 9.55 1.65
CA LYS A 53 9.54 10.69 0.92
C LYS A 53 8.59 10.22 -0.17
N VAL A 54 7.75 9.23 0.14
CA VAL A 54 6.82 8.69 -0.85
C VAL A 54 5.83 9.77 -1.24
N LYS A 55 5.89 10.22 -2.50
CA LYS A 55 4.90 11.11 -3.08
C LYS A 55 3.62 10.29 -3.26
N LYS A 56 2.55 10.67 -2.55
CA LYS A 56 1.16 10.15 -2.59
C LYS A 56 1.00 8.74 -3.18
N PHE A 57 0.61 7.79 -2.34
CA PHE A 57 0.14 6.48 -2.82
C PHE A 57 -1.14 6.67 -3.63
N LEU A 58 -1.11 6.28 -4.90
CA LEU A 58 -2.30 6.16 -5.74
C LEU A 58 -2.74 4.70 -5.72
N LEU A 59 -4.01 4.44 -5.39
CA LEU A 59 -4.63 3.17 -5.71
C LEU A 59 -4.91 3.20 -7.22
N THR A 60 -4.31 2.28 -7.95
CA THR A 60 -4.32 2.23 -9.42
C THR A 60 -5.77 2.18 -9.94
N ASP A 61 -6.31 3.35 -10.27
CA ASP A 61 -7.52 3.61 -11.10
C ASP A 61 -7.80 5.12 -11.24
N GLN A 62 -7.17 6.00 -10.42
CA GLN A 62 -7.42 7.45 -10.50
C GLN A 62 -6.53 8.24 -11.48
N GLU A 63 -5.47 7.65 -12.03
CA GLU A 63 -4.50 8.42 -12.84
C GLU A 63 -5.01 8.76 -14.26
N GLN A 64 -6.14 8.21 -14.72
CA GLN A 64 -6.68 8.49 -16.06
C GLN A 64 -7.71 9.62 -16.13
N GLN A 65 -8.25 10.14 -15.02
CA GLN A 65 -9.33 11.14 -15.07
C GLN A 65 -8.91 12.60 -14.81
N GLU A 66 -7.78 12.87 -14.13
CA GLU A 66 -7.41 14.26 -13.81
C GLU A 66 -6.62 15.00 -14.91
N ALA A 67 -6.25 14.33 -16.01
CA ALA A 67 -5.50 14.95 -17.11
C ALA A 67 -6.35 15.44 -18.30
N ASN A 68 -7.68 15.26 -18.32
CA ASN A 68 -8.51 15.53 -19.50
C ASN A 68 -9.76 16.39 -19.29
N THR A 69 -9.78 17.32 -18.32
CA THR A 69 -10.87 18.31 -18.19
C THR A 69 -10.36 19.73 -17.92
N THR A 70 -9.29 20.16 -18.60
CA THR A 70 -8.99 21.58 -18.73
C THR A 70 -8.60 21.87 -20.18
N GLY A 71 -9.57 22.30 -20.98
CA GLY A 71 -9.28 22.91 -22.28
C GLY A 71 -10.28 22.67 -23.41
N LYS A 72 -11.47 23.29 -23.35
CA LYS A 72 -11.97 24.13 -24.46
C LYS A 72 -13.16 24.98 -24.03
N LYS A 73 -12.88 26.22 -23.64
CA LYS A 73 -13.75 27.36 -23.97
C LYS A 73 -13.45 27.71 -25.43
N ALA A 74 -14.43 27.55 -26.31
CA ALA A 74 -14.61 28.31 -27.57
C ALA A 74 -15.99 27.94 -28.12
#